data_AF-A0A6G3STQ4-F1
#
_entry.id   AF-A0A6G3STQ4-F1
#
_cell.length_a   1.000
_cell.length_b   1.000
_cell.length_c   1.000
_cell.angle_alpha   90.00
_cell.angle_beta   90.00
_cell.angle_gamma   90.00
#
_symmetry.space_group_name_H-M   'P 1'
#
loop_
_entity.id
_entity.type
_entity.pdbx_description
1 polymer ?
#
loop_
_entity_poly.entity_id
_entity_poly.type
_entity_poly.pdbx_seq_one_letter_code
_entity_poly.pdbx_strand_id
1 'polypeptide(L)'
;MNADRLPPVAPDVTATLVENLSPRLRKRLDAAVTKLGARTTRRDGDTVTIEVDDEIELRLHAPGGVVVTTDAITCGCLLAPACVHRAAAACAAPAADLAPEPVDEPTAEAPDPASVSAAASVAELASASATAPAYVTDRTPEPHRTPDPHRTSVTGPDPDPDPGPDSTTDRTHATGPAPKPALDSVSSPEVASPDQRAAADALWAAGAAVLEAGVDGAGAVS
;
A
#
# COMPACT_ATOMS: atom_id res chain seq x y z
N MET A 1 -23.36 7.16 -14.39
CA MET A 1 -22.15 7.89 -13.91
C MET A 1 -21.50 7.05 -12.82
N ASN A 2 -20.49 6.26 -13.17
CA ASN A 2 -19.62 5.45 -12.27
C ASN A 2 -18.73 4.48 -13.09
N ALA A 3 -18.89 4.44 -14.43
CA ALA A 3 -18.15 3.55 -15.31
C ALA A 3 -16.62 3.76 -15.25
N ASP A 4 -16.15 4.94 -14.82
CA ASP A 4 -14.72 5.29 -14.73
C ASP A 4 -14.18 5.29 -13.28
N ARG A 5 -14.86 4.62 -12.35
CA ARG A 5 -14.37 4.51 -10.96
C ARG A 5 -13.60 3.21 -10.74
N LEU A 6 -12.48 3.32 -10.02
CA LEU A 6 -11.69 2.18 -9.56
C LEU A 6 -12.53 1.21 -8.70
N PRO A 7 -12.30 -0.11 -8.81
CA PRO A 7 -12.94 -1.07 -7.94
C PRO A 7 -12.43 -0.90 -6.50
N PRO A 8 -13.26 -1.18 -5.47
CA PRO A 8 -12.79 -1.27 -4.10
C PRO A 8 -11.65 -2.27 -3.93
N VAL A 9 -10.69 -1.94 -3.07
CA VAL A 9 -9.51 -2.77 -2.77
C VAL A 9 -9.49 -3.10 -1.28
N ALA A 10 -9.24 -4.36 -0.94
CA ALA A 10 -9.11 -4.78 0.46
C ALA A 10 -7.91 -4.08 1.13
N PRO A 11 -8.05 -3.61 2.38
CA PRO A 11 -6.99 -2.86 3.07
C PRO A 11 -5.68 -3.65 3.20
N ASP A 12 -5.76 -4.97 3.42
CA ASP A 12 -4.58 -5.84 3.51
C ASP A 12 -3.76 -5.90 2.21
N VAL A 13 -4.44 -5.82 1.06
CA VAL A 13 -3.79 -5.77 -0.27
C VAL A 13 -3.00 -4.48 -0.40
N THR A 14 -3.58 -3.34 -0.02
CA THR A 14 -2.92 -2.04 -0.05
C THR A 14 -1.70 -2.02 0.87
N ALA A 15 -1.82 -2.52 2.12
CA ALA A 15 -0.71 -2.61 3.06
C ALA A 15 0.45 -3.45 2.49
N THR A 16 0.14 -4.65 1.99
CA THR A 16 1.13 -5.57 1.41
C THR A 16 1.87 -4.93 0.23
N LEU A 17 1.17 -4.19 -0.64
CA LEU A 17 1.81 -3.54 -1.80
C LEU A 17 2.77 -2.42 -1.37
N VAL A 18 2.40 -1.62 -0.37
CA VAL A 18 3.24 -0.53 0.15
C VAL A 18 4.47 -1.06 0.89
N GLU A 19 4.31 -2.13 1.66
CA GLU A 19 5.41 -2.79 2.39
C GLU A 19 6.47 -3.35 1.44
N ASN A 20 6.06 -3.88 0.29
CA ASN A 20 6.98 -4.41 -0.72
C ASN A 20 7.74 -3.34 -1.52
N LEU A 21 7.37 -2.06 -1.38
CA LEU A 21 8.13 -0.97 -2.02
C LEU A 21 9.46 -0.72 -1.31
N SER A 22 10.50 -0.41 -2.10
CA SER A 22 11.74 0.14 -1.55
C SER A 22 11.51 1.52 -0.92
N PRO A 23 12.36 1.97 0.04
CA PRO A 23 12.20 3.27 0.70
C PRO A 23 12.12 4.45 -0.28
N ARG A 24 12.90 4.40 -1.35
CA ARG A 24 12.90 5.43 -2.40
C ARG A 24 11.58 5.48 -3.17
N LEU A 25 10.94 4.32 -3.41
CA LEU A 25 9.64 4.26 -4.09
C LEU A 25 8.50 4.67 -3.16
N ARG A 26 8.55 4.31 -1.86
CA ARG A 26 7.56 4.77 -0.86
C ARG A 26 7.51 6.29 -0.79
N LYS A 27 8.66 6.97 -0.79
CA LYS A 27 8.74 8.45 -0.82
C LYS A 27 8.04 9.07 -2.05
N ARG A 28 7.91 8.32 -3.14
CA ARG A 28 7.29 8.79 -4.40
C ARG A 28 5.82 8.41 -4.52
N LEU A 29 5.26 7.66 -3.56
CA LEU A 29 3.93 7.08 -3.65
C LEU A 29 2.84 8.16 -3.74
N ASP A 30 2.85 9.15 -2.85
CA ASP A 30 1.80 10.18 -2.82
C ASP A 30 1.72 10.96 -4.14
N ALA A 31 2.89 11.34 -4.67
CA ALA A 31 2.96 11.99 -5.98
C ALA A 31 2.45 11.09 -7.11
N ALA A 32 2.66 9.77 -7.02
CA ALA A 32 2.13 8.81 -7.98
C ALA A 32 0.60 8.65 -7.82
N VAL A 33 0.06 8.64 -6.60
CA VAL A 33 -1.38 8.61 -6.33
C VAL A 33 -2.07 9.82 -6.95
N THR A 34 -1.55 11.03 -6.71
CA THR A 34 -2.09 12.26 -7.31
C THR A 34 -2.07 12.22 -8.82
N LYS A 35 -0.96 11.75 -9.42
CA LYS A 35 -0.85 11.63 -10.89
C LYS A 35 -1.84 10.61 -11.45
N LEU A 36 -2.00 9.47 -10.78
CA LEU A 36 -2.90 8.41 -11.21
C LEU A 36 -4.36 8.86 -11.13
N GLY A 37 -4.72 9.64 -10.11
CA GLY A 37 -6.06 10.21 -9.97
C GLY A 37 -6.46 11.19 -11.09
N ALA A 38 -5.48 11.74 -11.82
CA ALA A 38 -5.72 12.58 -13.00
C ALA A 38 -5.78 11.77 -14.32
N ARG A 39 -5.49 10.47 -14.29
CA ARG A 39 -5.55 9.61 -15.49
C ARG A 39 -6.98 9.13 -15.74
N THR A 40 -7.32 8.98 -17.01
CA THR A 40 -8.59 8.35 -17.40
C THR A 40 -8.50 6.85 -17.11
N THR A 41 -9.56 6.30 -16.52
CA THR A 41 -9.68 4.85 -16.31
C THR A 41 -10.76 4.31 -17.22
N ARG A 42 -10.63 3.05 -17.64
CA ARG A 42 -11.61 2.36 -18.47
C ARG A 42 -12.02 1.08 -17.77
N ARG A 43 -13.31 0.91 -17.51
CA ARG A 43 -13.87 -0.32 -16.95
C ARG A 43 -14.46 -1.22 -18.03
N ASP A 44 -14.10 -2.49 -17.97
CA ASP A 44 -14.63 -3.57 -18.79
C ASP A 44 -15.01 -4.75 -17.87
N GLY A 45 -16.30 -4.86 -17.56
CA GLY A 45 -16.81 -5.84 -16.59
C GLY A 45 -16.11 -5.76 -15.23
N ASP A 46 -15.42 -6.85 -14.89
CA ASP A 46 -14.66 -7.03 -13.65
C ASP A 46 -13.21 -6.53 -13.73
N THR A 47 -12.79 -5.93 -14.85
CA THR A 47 -11.43 -5.42 -15.05
C THR A 47 -11.44 -3.92 -15.29
N VAL A 48 -10.55 -3.19 -14.62
CA VAL A 48 -10.30 -1.76 -14.86
C VAL A 48 -8.88 -1.58 -15.38
N THR A 49 -8.75 -0.88 -16.50
CA THR A 49 -7.48 -0.52 -17.14
C THR A 49 -7.20 0.98 -16.95
N ILE A 50 -5.94 1.31 -16.69
CA ILE A 50 -5.42 2.67 -16.59
C ILE A 50 -4.14 2.77 -17.42
N GLU A 51 -4.06 3.78 -18.28
CA GLU A 51 -2.82 4.16 -18.95
C GLU A 51 -2.00 5.03 -18.00
N VAL A 52 -0.95 4.44 -17.43
CA VAL A 52 -0.05 5.15 -16.50
C VAL A 52 0.84 6.13 -17.27
N ASP A 53 1.30 5.67 -18.43
CA ASP A 53 2.11 6.38 -19.43
C ASP A 53 1.83 5.77 -20.81
N ASP A 54 2.39 6.35 -21.88
CA ASP A 54 2.13 5.95 -23.28
C ASP A 54 2.47 4.47 -23.57
N GLU A 55 3.41 3.88 -22.82
CA GLU A 55 3.85 2.49 -23.00
C GLU A 55 3.41 1.56 -21.85
N ILE A 56 2.79 2.10 -20.79
CA ILE A 56 2.61 1.39 -19.53
C ILE A 56 1.12 1.27 -19.18
N GLU A 57 0.61 0.05 -19.31
CA GLU A 57 -0.74 -0.31 -18.89
C GLU A 57 -0.75 -0.88 -17.46
N LEU A 58 -1.72 -0.45 -16.66
CA LEU A 58 -2.03 -0.96 -15.33
C LEU A 58 -3.46 -1.52 -15.34
N ARG A 59 -3.64 -2.73 -14.80
CA ARG A 59 -4.93 -3.42 -14.74
C ARG A 59 -5.26 -3.83 -13.31
N LEU A 60 -6.51 -3.63 -12.92
CA LEU A 60 -7.10 -4.11 -11.67
C LEU A 60 -8.20 -5.11 -12.02
N HIS A 61 -8.04 -6.34 -11.59
CA HIS A 61 -9.02 -7.41 -11.75
C HIS A 61 -9.78 -7.59 -10.43
N ALA A 62 -11.09 -7.40 -10.44
CA ALA A 62 -11.93 -7.45 -9.25
C ALA A 62 -13.07 -8.46 -9.46
N PRO A 63 -12.78 -9.77 -9.49
CA PRO A 63 -13.83 -10.78 -9.60
C PRO A 63 -14.72 -10.68 -8.35
N GLY A 64 -16.02 -10.44 -8.55
CA GLY A 64 -16.96 -10.17 -7.45
C GLY A 64 -16.97 -8.71 -6.98
N GLY A 65 -16.34 -7.81 -7.72
CA GLY A 65 -16.42 -6.35 -7.49
C GLY A 65 -15.40 -5.79 -6.50
N VAL A 66 -14.57 -6.63 -5.86
CA VAL A 66 -13.51 -6.21 -4.93
C VAL A 66 -12.19 -6.87 -5.28
N VAL A 67 -11.08 -6.12 -5.17
CA VAL A 67 -9.72 -6.65 -5.31
C VAL A 67 -9.26 -7.19 -3.95
N VAL A 68 -9.13 -8.51 -3.83
CA VAL A 68 -8.76 -9.19 -2.57
C VAL A 68 -7.36 -9.82 -2.58
N THR A 69 -6.70 -9.88 -3.75
CA THR A 69 -5.33 -10.38 -3.87
C THR A 69 -4.40 -9.31 -4.45
N THR A 70 -3.11 -9.39 -4.15
CA THR A 70 -2.12 -8.48 -4.73
C THR A 70 -1.95 -8.73 -6.23
N ASP A 71 -1.91 -10.00 -6.66
CA ASP A 71 -1.72 -10.40 -8.06
C ASP A 71 -2.88 -9.99 -8.98
N ALA A 72 -4.05 -9.69 -8.41
CA ALA A 72 -5.17 -9.12 -9.14
C ALA A 72 -4.90 -7.68 -9.64
N ILE A 73 -3.88 -7.00 -9.10
CA ILE A 73 -3.37 -5.74 -9.65
C ILE A 73 -2.11 -6.04 -10.45
N THR A 74 -2.12 -5.79 -11.75
CA THR A 74 -0.97 -6.06 -12.65
C THR A 74 -0.53 -4.78 -13.34
N CYS A 75 0.77 -4.56 -13.44
CA CYS A 75 1.34 -3.39 -14.13
C CYS A 75 2.42 -3.86 -15.09
N GLY A 76 2.39 -3.37 -16.33
CA GLY A 76 3.36 -3.73 -17.38
C GLY A 76 4.73 -3.06 -17.24
N CYS A 77 4.98 -2.27 -16.18
CA CYS A 77 6.27 -1.60 -16.02
C CYS A 77 7.40 -2.54 -15.62
N LEU A 78 8.64 -2.17 -15.98
CA LEU A 78 9.85 -2.96 -15.70
C LEU A 78 10.15 -3.19 -14.20
N LEU A 79 9.49 -2.45 -13.30
CA LEU A 79 9.64 -2.60 -11.85
C LEU A 79 8.59 -3.55 -11.25
N ALA A 80 7.74 -4.18 -12.05
CA ALA A 80 6.79 -5.17 -11.56
C ALA A 80 7.53 -6.37 -10.94
N PRO A 81 7.02 -6.95 -9.83
CA PRO A 81 5.76 -6.62 -9.14
C PRO A 81 5.86 -5.46 -8.13
N ALA A 82 7.06 -5.05 -7.70
CA ALA A 82 7.27 -4.04 -6.66
C ALA A 82 7.35 -2.60 -7.22
N CYS A 83 6.35 -2.19 -8.00
CA CYS A 83 6.32 -0.86 -8.61
C CYS A 83 5.39 0.12 -7.89
N VAL A 84 5.72 1.42 -7.94
CA VAL A 84 4.92 2.47 -7.32
C VAL A 84 3.51 2.58 -7.93
N HIS A 85 3.32 2.20 -9.20
CA HIS A 85 2.03 2.30 -9.88
C HIS A 85 0.97 1.35 -9.31
N ARG A 86 1.34 0.11 -8.99
CA ARG A 86 0.42 -0.86 -8.35
C ARG A 86 -0.02 -0.37 -6.97
N ALA A 87 0.94 0.07 -6.16
CA ALA A 87 0.65 0.62 -4.83
C ALA A 87 -0.20 1.90 -4.93
N ALA A 88 0.12 2.81 -5.86
CA ALA A 88 -0.65 4.04 -6.07
C ALA A 88 -2.10 3.74 -6.48
N ALA A 89 -2.32 2.73 -7.31
CA ALA A 89 -3.65 2.28 -7.71
C ALA A 89 -4.46 1.78 -6.51
N ALA A 90 -3.84 0.97 -5.65
CA ALA A 90 -4.47 0.47 -4.44
C ALA A 90 -4.78 1.59 -3.43
N CYS A 91 -3.90 2.59 -3.30
CA CYS A 91 -4.13 3.76 -2.44
C CYS A 91 -5.17 4.74 -2.99
N ALA A 92 -5.31 4.86 -4.31
CA ALA A 92 -6.31 5.71 -4.95
C ALA A 92 -7.70 5.05 -4.98
N ALA A 93 -7.75 3.72 -4.89
CA ALA A 93 -8.99 2.97 -4.91
C ALA A 93 -9.78 3.17 -3.60
N PRO A 94 -11.11 3.09 -3.64
CA PRO A 94 -11.92 3.03 -2.43
C PRO A 94 -11.49 1.83 -1.57
N ALA A 95 -11.39 2.00 -0.26
CA ALA A 95 -11.22 0.87 0.63
C ALA A 95 -12.50 0.00 0.57
N ALA A 96 -12.32 -1.31 0.40
CA ALA A 96 -13.42 -2.24 0.57
C ALA A 96 -13.83 -2.24 2.04
N ASP A 97 -15.12 -1.98 2.29
CA ASP A 97 -15.72 -2.20 3.60
C ASP A 97 -15.94 -3.69 3.76
N LEU A 98 -14.85 -4.40 4.10
CA LEU A 98 -14.92 -5.75 4.61
C LEU A 98 -15.42 -5.60 6.04
N ALA A 99 -16.74 -5.62 6.23
CA ALA A 99 -17.29 -5.83 7.56
C ALA A 99 -16.57 -7.06 8.13
N PRO A 100 -15.94 -6.96 9.33
CA PRO A 100 -15.31 -8.12 9.92
C PRO A 100 -16.39 -9.19 10.01
N GLU A 101 -16.20 -10.31 9.30
CA GLU A 101 -17.06 -11.46 9.50
C GLU A 101 -17.01 -11.74 11.01
N PRO A 102 -18.18 -11.83 11.69
CA PRO A 102 -18.19 -12.13 13.10
C PRO A 102 -17.36 -13.39 13.27
N VAL A 103 -16.30 -13.27 14.08
CA VAL A 103 -15.52 -14.41 14.54
C VAL A 103 -16.47 -15.54 14.84
N ASP A 104 -16.38 -16.61 14.05
CA ASP A 104 -16.98 -17.89 14.35
C ASP A 104 -16.51 -18.22 15.77
N GLU A 105 -17.42 -18.00 16.74
CA GLU A 105 -17.21 -18.49 18.08
C GLU A 105 -16.94 -19.99 17.95
N PRO A 106 -15.87 -20.53 18.54
CA PRO A 106 -15.54 -21.94 18.40
C PRO A 106 -16.63 -22.79 19.05
N THR A 107 -17.68 -23.11 18.29
CA THR A 107 -18.55 -24.25 18.50
C THR A 107 -17.82 -25.46 17.93
N ALA A 108 -17.10 -26.15 18.79
CA ALA A 108 -16.73 -27.55 18.62
C ALA A 108 -16.19 -28.09 19.95
N GLU A 109 -17.08 -28.31 20.91
CA GLU A 109 -16.90 -29.44 21.82
C GLU A 109 -17.13 -30.71 20.98
N ALA A 110 -16.11 -31.57 20.99
CA ALA A 110 -15.87 -32.63 20.02
C ALA A 110 -16.91 -33.76 20.01
N PRO A 111 -17.21 -34.36 18.84
CA PRO A 111 -17.62 -35.75 18.76
C PRO A 111 -16.39 -36.70 18.68
N ASP A 112 -16.46 -37.72 19.53
CA ASP A 112 -15.55 -38.85 19.72
C ASP A 112 -15.23 -39.62 18.40
N PRO A 113 -13.96 -39.97 18.11
CA PRO A 113 -13.61 -40.73 16.91
C PRO A 113 -13.65 -42.25 17.17
N ALA A 114 -14.69 -42.91 16.66
CA ALA A 114 -14.73 -44.37 16.54
C ALA A 114 -14.87 -44.83 15.08
N SER A 115 -14.06 -45.83 14.73
CA SER A 115 -14.11 -46.71 13.55
C SER A 115 -13.32 -46.31 12.31
N VAL A 116 -12.06 -46.74 12.33
CA VAL A 116 -11.38 -47.54 11.29
C VAL A 116 -12.32 -48.27 10.31
N SER A 117 -12.03 -48.19 9.01
CA SER A 117 -11.70 -49.39 8.23
C SER A 117 -11.03 -49.02 6.90
N ALA A 118 -9.88 -49.66 6.68
CA ALA A 118 -9.10 -49.67 5.46
C ALA A 118 -9.71 -50.59 4.38
N ALA A 119 -9.40 -50.29 3.11
CA ALA A 119 -9.01 -51.22 2.03
C ALA A 119 -8.98 -50.40 0.71
N ALA A 120 -7.83 -49.96 0.20
CA ALA A 120 -6.78 -50.72 -0.49
C ALA A 120 -7.27 -51.41 -1.78
N SER A 121 -6.78 -50.93 -2.93
CA SER A 121 -6.28 -51.69 -4.10
C SER A 121 -5.89 -50.71 -5.21
N VAL A 122 -4.61 -50.37 -5.41
CA VAL A 122 -3.51 -51.03 -6.17
C VAL A 122 -3.55 -50.85 -7.70
N ALA A 123 -2.34 -50.89 -8.28
CA ALA A 123 -1.94 -50.86 -9.70
C ALA A 123 -1.57 -49.45 -10.22
N GLU A 124 -0.32 -48.95 -10.17
CA GLU A 124 1.00 -49.49 -10.56
C GLU A 124 1.36 -49.26 -12.05
N LEU A 125 2.62 -48.85 -12.25
CA LEU A 125 3.45 -48.81 -13.47
C LEU A 125 3.26 -47.57 -14.38
N ALA A 126 4.14 -46.57 -14.27
CA ALA A 126 5.49 -46.49 -14.86
C ALA A 126 5.48 -46.12 -16.35
N SER A 127 6.12 -45.02 -16.72
CA SER A 127 7.37 -45.06 -17.50
C SER A 127 7.72 -43.69 -18.09
N ALA A 128 9.02 -43.43 -18.07
CA ALA A 128 9.78 -42.28 -18.52
C ALA A 128 9.63 -41.90 -20.00
N SER A 129 9.81 -40.61 -20.31
CA SER A 129 10.85 -40.08 -21.19
C SER A 129 10.73 -38.55 -21.28
N ALA A 130 11.76 -37.79 -20.86
CA ALA A 130 12.73 -37.13 -21.75
C ALA A 130 12.03 -36.29 -22.83
N THR A 131 12.17 -34.96 -22.85
CA THR A 131 13.30 -34.33 -23.56
C THR A 131 13.44 -32.87 -23.11
N ALA A 132 14.61 -32.52 -22.58
CA ALA A 132 15.07 -31.15 -22.48
C ALA A 132 15.67 -30.72 -23.83
N PRO A 133 15.41 -29.51 -24.34
CA PRO A 133 16.32 -28.89 -25.29
C PRO A 133 17.38 -28.09 -24.53
N ALA A 134 18.63 -28.48 -24.77
CA ALA A 134 19.80 -27.68 -24.50
C ALA A 134 19.77 -26.40 -25.33
N TYR A 135 20.04 -25.26 -24.70
CA TYR A 135 20.66 -24.13 -25.39
C TYR A 135 21.93 -23.76 -24.63
N VAL A 136 23.03 -24.43 -25.03
CA VAL A 136 24.38 -23.97 -24.78
C VAL A 136 24.76 -23.11 -25.98
N THR A 137 24.84 -21.80 -25.77
CA THR A 137 25.74 -20.97 -26.58
C THR A 137 26.75 -20.36 -25.64
N ASP A 138 27.85 -21.09 -25.51
CA ASP A 138 29.17 -20.56 -25.20
C ASP A 138 29.49 -19.43 -26.19
N ARG A 139 29.87 -18.25 -25.66
CA ARG A 139 30.74 -17.27 -26.31
C ARG A 139 31.11 -16.15 -25.33
N THR A 140 32.29 -16.25 -24.75
CA THR A 140 33.10 -15.15 -24.18
C THR A 140 34.54 -15.62 -24.42
N PRO A 141 35.52 -14.79 -24.90
CA PRO A 141 35.88 -13.52 -24.28
C PRO A 141 36.48 -12.36 -25.15
N GLU A 142 36.34 -11.14 -24.60
CA GLU A 142 37.30 -10.01 -24.48
C GLU A 142 37.96 -9.31 -25.70
N PRO A 143 38.65 -8.16 -25.55
CA PRO A 143 38.38 -6.93 -24.79
C PRO A 143 38.56 -5.66 -25.68
N HIS A 144 38.62 -4.47 -25.07
CA HIS A 144 39.07 -3.14 -25.56
C HIS A 144 37.99 -2.05 -25.69
N ARG A 145 38.02 -1.12 -24.72
CA ARG A 145 38.13 0.34 -24.98
C ARG A 145 38.44 1.09 -23.67
N THR A 146 39.69 1.52 -23.52
CA THR A 146 40.07 2.80 -22.90
C THR A 146 40.19 3.83 -24.04
N PRO A 147 39.78 5.10 -23.83
CA PRO A 147 40.61 6.17 -23.20
C PRO A 147 39.75 7.08 -22.29
N ASP A 148 40.19 8.08 -21.51
CA ASP A 148 41.40 8.56 -20.83
C ASP A 148 40.85 9.56 -19.77
N PRO A 149 41.57 9.91 -18.68
CA PRO A 149 41.05 10.67 -17.55
C PRO A 149 41.37 12.17 -17.63
N HIS A 150 40.32 13.00 -17.66
CA HIS A 150 40.34 14.40 -17.21
C HIS A 150 39.12 14.61 -16.30
N ARG A 151 39.30 14.60 -14.97
CA ARG A 151 39.75 15.71 -14.12
C ARG A 151 38.75 16.87 -14.10
N THR A 152 37.93 16.91 -13.05
CA THR A 152 37.81 18.12 -12.21
C THR A 152 37.41 17.73 -10.80
N SER A 153 38.33 18.01 -9.89
CA SER A 153 38.15 18.04 -8.45
C SER A 153 37.03 19.00 -8.07
N VAL A 154 36.11 18.56 -7.22
CA VAL A 154 35.44 19.44 -6.26
C VAL A 154 35.72 18.89 -4.88
N THR A 155 36.64 19.58 -4.23
CA THR A 155 36.89 19.61 -2.80
C THR A 155 35.66 20.20 -2.12
N GLY A 156 35.11 19.53 -1.11
CA GLY A 156 34.06 20.09 -0.26
C GLY A 156 33.72 19.15 0.90
N PRO A 157 33.62 19.65 2.15
CA PRO A 157 34.10 18.94 3.34
C PRO A 157 33.06 18.06 4.05
N ASP A 158 33.58 17.21 4.94
CA ASP A 158 32.90 16.38 5.95
C ASP A 158 31.75 17.09 6.69
N PRO A 159 30.64 16.38 6.97
CA PRO A 159 29.77 16.73 8.08
C PRO A 159 30.21 15.97 9.35
N ASP A 160 30.86 16.69 10.26
CA ASP A 160 30.92 16.29 11.67
C ASP A 160 29.49 16.20 12.26
N PRO A 161 29.20 15.19 13.09
CA PRO A 161 28.02 15.14 13.93
C PRO A 161 28.28 15.82 15.27
N ASP A 162 27.57 16.91 15.58
CA ASP A 162 27.47 17.41 16.95
C ASP A 162 26.01 17.71 17.35
N PRO A 163 25.46 16.98 18.35
CA PRO A 163 24.17 17.25 18.96
C PRO A 163 24.30 18.08 20.26
N GLY A 164 23.71 19.28 20.27
CA GLY A 164 23.43 20.03 21.49
C GLY A 164 22.76 21.37 21.19
N PRO A 165 21.66 21.72 21.89
CA PRO A 165 21.88 22.37 23.17
C PRO A 165 20.96 21.92 24.32
N ASP A 166 21.55 22.03 25.52
CA ASP A 166 20.90 22.03 26.81
C ASP A 166 19.61 22.84 26.85
N SER A 167 18.52 22.20 27.26
CA SER A 167 17.36 22.86 27.85
C SER A 167 17.22 22.37 29.28
N THR A 168 17.90 23.07 30.18
CA THR A 168 17.63 23.07 31.60
C THR A 168 16.25 23.68 31.85
N THR A 169 15.26 22.83 32.10
CA THR A 169 14.09 23.24 32.89
C THR A 169 14.10 22.44 34.18
N ASP A 170 14.63 23.09 35.20
CA ASP A 170 14.32 22.82 36.59
C ASP A 170 12.79 22.78 36.75
N ARG A 171 12.25 21.62 37.11
CA ARG A 171 10.91 21.52 37.65
C ARG A 171 10.95 20.49 38.78
N THR A 172 11.44 20.98 39.92
CA THR A 172 11.17 20.38 41.22
C THR A 172 9.65 20.39 41.44
N HIS A 173 9.00 19.23 41.35
CA HIS A 173 7.68 19.03 41.93
C HIS A 173 7.70 17.83 42.88
N ALA A 174 7.45 18.17 44.14
CA ALA A 174 7.47 17.29 45.29
C ALA A 174 6.47 16.13 45.16
N THR A 175 6.91 14.98 45.67
CA THR A 175 6.18 13.75 45.90
C THR A 175 4.99 14.00 46.83
N GLY A 176 3.77 13.99 46.28
CA GLY A 176 2.52 13.85 47.03
C GLY A 176 1.95 12.43 46.84
N PRO A 177 1.27 11.85 47.84
CA PRO A 177 0.82 10.46 47.79
C PRO A 177 -0.29 10.24 46.75
N ALA A 178 -0.18 9.13 46.03
CA ALA A 178 -1.07 8.69 44.97
C ALA A 178 -2.53 8.52 45.45
N PRO A 179 -3.52 9.17 44.80
CA PRO A 179 -4.89 8.69 44.83
C PRO A 179 -5.00 7.49 43.88
N LYS A 180 -5.58 6.40 44.38
CA LYS A 180 -5.90 5.20 43.61
C LYS A 180 -6.84 5.59 42.45
N PRO A 181 -6.51 5.31 41.17
CA PRO A 181 -7.52 5.38 40.13
C PRO A 181 -8.48 4.21 40.33
N ALA A 182 -9.71 4.51 40.76
CA ALA A 182 -10.82 3.60 40.58
C ALA A 182 -11.01 3.44 39.07
N LEU A 183 -10.82 2.20 38.59
CA LEU A 183 -11.22 1.77 37.26
C LEU A 183 -12.75 1.70 37.26
N ASP A 184 -13.39 2.85 37.07
CA ASP A 184 -14.82 2.92 36.79
C ASP A 184 -15.06 3.50 35.41
N SER A 185 -15.88 2.76 34.66
CA SER A 185 -16.57 3.15 33.43
C SER A 185 -15.72 3.25 32.16
N VAL A 186 -15.76 2.16 31.40
CA VAL A 186 -15.65 2.23 29.94
C VAL A 186 -16.83 3.10 29.47
N SER A 187 -16.56 4.37 29.17
CA SER A 187 -17.57 5.29 28.63
C SER A 187 -18.13 4.73 27.33
N SER A 188 -19.45 4.60 27.26
CA SER A 188 -20.20 4.51 26.00
C SER A 188 -19.73 5.62 25.05
N PRO A 189 -19.78 5.41 23.71
CA PRO A 189 -19.35 6.44 22.77
C PRO A 189 -20.13 7.72 23.04
N GLU A 190 -19.42 8.76 23.47
CA GLU A 190 -19.99 10.05 23.80
C GLU A 190 -20.55 10.65 22.52
N VAL A 191 -21.87 10.59 22.36
CA VAL A 191 -22.56 11.14 21.20
C VAL A 191 -22.38 12.66 21.25
N ALA A 192 -21.74 13.21 20.23
CA ALA A 192 -21.47 14.64 20.13
C ALA A 192 -22.74 15.46 20.38
N SER A 193 -22.62 16.45 21.26
CA SER A 193 -23.71 17.36 21.59
C SER A 193 -24.19 18.10 20.33
N PRO A 194 -25.42 18.64 20.34
CA PRO A 194 -25.93 19.44 19.23
C PRO A 194 -25.00 20.61 18.88
N ASP A 195 -24.41 21.26 19.90
CA ASP A 195 -23.48 22.37 19.71
C ASP A 195 -22.17 21.92 19.07
N GLN A 196 -21.66 20.74 19.44
CA GLN A 196 -20.46 20.16 18.81
C GLN A 196 -20.70 19.81 17.34
N ARG A 197 -21.88 19.28 17.01
CA ARG A 197 -22.26 19.00 15.60
C ARG A 197 -22.39 20.28 14.79
N ALA A 198 -23.05 21.29 15.34
CA ALA A 198 -23.17 22.60 14.68
C ALA A 198 -21.79 23.25 14.44
N ALA A 199 -20.87 23.13 15.39
CA ALA A 199 -19.49 23.62 15.24
C ALA A 199 -18.72 22.83 14.15
N ALA A 200 -18.89 21.51 14.09
CA ALA A 200 -18.27 20.68 13.06
C ALA A 200 -18.80 21.02 11.66
N ASP A 201 -20.12 21.21 11.50
CA ASP A 201 -20.75 21.62 10.25
C ASP A 201 -20.24 23.00 9.79
N ALA A 202 -20.06 23.94 10.73
CA ALA A 202 -19.51 25.26 10.44
C ALA A 202 -18.06 25.19 9.94
N LEU A 203 -17.22 24.34 10.56
CA LEU A 203 -15.84 24.13 10.13
C LEU A 203 -15.77 23.49 8.74
N TRP A 204 -16.63 22.51 8.47
CA TRP A 204 -16.72 21.87 7.16
C TRP A 204 -17.14 22.85 6.06
N ALA A 205 -18.18 23.65 6.32
CA ALA A 205 -18.65 24.67 5.39
C ALA A 205 -17.58 25.73 5.10
N ALA A 206 -16.83 26.16 6.12
CA ALA A 206 -15.71 27.08 5.94
C ALA A 206 -14.59 26.48 5.08
N GLY A 207 -14.22 25.21 5.32
CA GLY A 207 -13.23 24.50 4.52
C GLY A 207 -13.64 24.36 3.04
N ALA A 208 -14.91 24.03 2.79
CA ALA A 208 -15.45 23.96 1.44
C ALA A 208 -15.39 25.33 0.74
N ALA A 209 -15.73 26.42 1.43
CA ALA A 209 -15.65 27.77 0.88
C ALA A 209 -14.21 28.16 0.51
N VAL A 210 -13.21 27.75 1.29
CA VAL A 210 -11.78 27.99 0.98
C VAL A 210 -11.33 27.23 -0.27
N LEU A 211 -11.81 25.99 -0.46
CA LEU A 211 -11.50 25.20 -1.65
C LEU A 211 -12.16 25.77 -2.91
N GLU A 212 -13.42 26.18 -2.83
CA GLU A 212 -14.16 26.81 -3.93
C GLU A 212 -13.58 28.18 -4.32
N ALA A 213 -13.06 28.92 -3.35
CA ALA A 213 -12.43 30.22 -3.61
C ALA A 213 -11.13 30.11 -4.44
N GLY A 214 -10.54 28.91 -4.55
CA GLY A 214 -9.33 28.64 -5.32
C GLY A 214 -8.09 29.31 -4.71
N VAL A 215 -7.01 28.54 -4.51
CA VAL A 215 -5.69 29.14 -4.25
C VAL A 215 -5.03 29.42 -5.60
N ASP A 216 -5.24 30.62 -6.15
CA ASP A 216 -4.46 31.11 -7.28
C ASP A 216 -3.05 31.47 -6.80
N GLY A 217 -2.20 30.45 -6.69
CA GLY A 217 -0.92 30.54 -6.03
C GLY A 217 0.16 29.65 -6.62
N ALA A 218 0.19 29.44 -7.93
CA ALA A 218 1.36 28.91 -8.63
C ALA A 218 1.96 30.03 -9.50
N GLY A 219 2.71 30.92 -8.86
CA GLY A 219 3.58 31.85 -9.55
C GLY A 219 4.56 31.07 -10.42
N ALA A 220 4.44 31.20 -11.73
CA ALA A 220 5.42 30.73 -12.68
C ALA A 220 6.75 31.47 -12.44
N VAL A 221 7.76 30.75 -11.96
CA VAL A 221 9.15 31.19 -12.10
C VAL A 221 9.59 30.77 -13.50
N SER A 222 9.64 31.77 -14.40
CA SER A 222 10.20 31.64 -15.75
C SER A 222 11.71 31.70 -15.72
#